data_AF-A0A8T4VK99-F1
#
_entry.id   AF-A0A8T4VK99-F1
#
_cell.length_a   1.000
_cell.length_b   1.000
_cell.length_c   1.000
_cell.angle_alpha   90.00
_cell.angle_beta   90.00
_cell.angle_gamma   90.00
#
_symmetry.space_group_name_H-M   'P 1'
#
loop_
_entity.id
_entity.type
_entity.pdbx_description
1 polymer ?
#
loop_
_entity_poly.entity_id
_entity_poly.type
_entity_poly.pdbx_seq_one_letter_code
_entity_poly.pdbx_strand_id
1 'polypeptide(L)'
;MEQPQPFRKKKRVSDKNLSLSRKIRGYAILAKGDMPIVVSEEEFLIPSQSSDKKYKVTNISGWNCECQDFQNRHTDCKHIHAIKLWIKLRAKPEIEELEIDTNEEKCIYCNSINIVKNGARKTAIENKQRFKCKDCSKRFVLDPVKRIKGNGKIVTLAMDL
;
A
#
# COMPACT_ATOMS: atom_id res chain seq x y z
N MET A 1 -7.73 55.84 -17.82
CA MET A 1 -8.91 55.05 -17.41
C MET A 1 -8.59 53.58 -17.67
N GLU A 2 -7.92 52.92 -16.73
CA GLU A 2 -7.68 51.48 -16.82
C GLU A 2 -8.85 50.75 -16.17
N GLN A 3 -9.50 49.88 -16.93
CA GLN A 3 -10.65 49.13 -16.44
C GLN A 3 -10.20 48.05 -15.42
N PRO A 4 -10.91 47.89 -14.29
CA PRO A 4 -10.57 46.86 -13.32
C PRO A 4 -10.82 45.47 -13.90
N GLN A 5 -9.81 44.59 -13.80
CA GLN A 5 -9.92 43.22 -14.28
C GLN A 5 -10.92 42.39 -13.46
N PRO A 6 -11.67 41.47 -14.09
CA PRO A 6 -12.74 40.73 -13.42
C PRO A 6 -12.22 39.81 -12.32
N PHE A 7 -12.79 39.95 -11.12
CA PHE A 7 -12.50 39.11 -9.96
C PHE A 7 -12.88 37.65 -10.24
N ARG A 8 -11.88 36.80 -10.49
CA ARG A 8 -12.06 35.35 -10.69
C ARG A 8 -12.73 34.74 -9.44
N LYS A 9 -14.02 34.42 -9.53
CA LYS A 9 -14.74 33.65 -8.51
C LYS A 9 -14.04 32.29 -8.33
N LYS A 10 -13.31 32.11 -7.23
CA LYS A 10 -12.74 30.81 -6.84
C LYS A 10 -13.91 29.83 -6.65
N LYS A 11 -13.97 28.78 -7.49
CA LYS A 11 -14.90 27.65 -7.31
C LYS A 11 -14.72 27.10 -5.89
N ARG A 12 -15.78 27.13 -5.07
CA ARG A 12 -15.80 26.50 -3.75
C ARG A 12 -15.73 24.98 -3.96
N VAL A 13 -14.53 24.42 -3.80
CA VAL A 13 -14.33 22.96 -3.78
C VAL A 13 -15.10 22.43 -2.57
N SER A 14 -16.03 21.49 -2.79
CA SER A 14 -16.80 20.86 -1.73
C SER A 14 -15.89 20.30 -0.62
N ASP A 15 -16.23 20.52 0.65
CA ASP A 15 -15.37 20.24 1.81
C ASP A 15 -14.83 18.79 1.88
N LYS A 16 -15.61 17.82 1.38
CA LYS A 16 -15.20 16.40 1.28
C LYS A 16 -13.95 16.20 0.40
N ASN A 17 -13.86 16.90 -0.73
CA ASN A 17 -12.73 16.81 -1.66
C ASN A 17 -11.47 17.46 -1.07
N LEU A 18 -11.64 18.47 -0.22
CA LEU A 18 -10.54 19.16 0.43
C LEU A 18 -9.91 18.30 1.54
N SER A 19 -10.74 17.61 2.34
CA SER A 19 -10.27 16.62 3.32
C SER A 19 -9.51 15.46 2.65
N LEU A 20 -10.05 14.93 1.55
CA LEU A 20 -9.39 13.86 0.78
C LEU A 20 -8.02 14.31 0.24
N SER A 21 -7.92 15.54 -0.28
CA SER A 21 -6.66 16.10 -0.75
C SER A 21 -5.62 16.24 0.37
N ARG A 22 -6.01 16.67 1.57
CA ARG A 22 -5.09 16.76 2.73
C ARG A 22 -4.56 15.41 3.16
N LYS A 23 -5.45 14.40 3.17
CA LYS A 23 -5.11 13.02 3.50
C LYS A 23 -4.07 12.44 2.54
N ILE A 24 -4.30 12.58 1.22
CA ILE A 24 -3.36 12.13 0.19
C ILE A 24 -2.00 12.82 0.32
N ARG A 25 -1.99 14.13 0.57
CA ARG A 25 -0.74 14.89 0.79
C ARG A 25 0.00 14.43 2.04
N GLY A 26 -0.71 14.08 3.11
CA GLY A 26 -0.09 13.50 4.31
C GLY A 26 0.60 12.17 4.00
N TYR A 27 -0.03 11.32 3.19
CA TYR A 27 0.53 10.03 2.80
C TYR A 27 1.77 10.17 1.93
N ALA A 28 1.78 11.18 1.04
CA ALA A 28 2.94 11.48 0.21
C ALA A 28 4.18 11.88 1.03
N ILE A 29 4.04 12.45 2.23
CA ILE A 29 5.17 12.76 3.12
C ILE A 29 5.86 11.45 3.54
N LEU A 30 5.09 10.48 4.03
CA LEU A 30 5.65 9.17 4.43
C LEU A 30 6.22 8.39 3.25
N ALA A 31 5.54 8.42 2.09
CA ALA A 31 5.98 7.70 0.90
C ALA A 31 7.32 8.21 0.35
N LYS A 32 7.69 9.47 0.62
CA LYS A 32 8.99 10.04 0.24
C LYS A 32 10.15 9.52 1.11
N GLY A 33 9.85 8.84 2.22
CA GLY A 33 10.84 8.37 3.21
C GLY A 33 11.05 9.35 4.37
N ASP A 34 10.33 10.45 4.41
CA ASP A 34 10.41 11.48 5.44
C ASP A 34 9.66 11.01 6.71
N MET A 35 10.36 10.32 7.61
CA MET A 35 9.76 9.70 8.81
C MET A 35 9.57 10.72 9.97
N PRO A 36 8.43 10.64 10.70
CA PRO A 36 8.25 11.37 11.95
C PRO A 36 9.24 10.94 13.04
N ILE A 37 9.68 11.91 13.84
CA ILE A 37 10.48 11.71 15.04
C ILE A 37 9.55 11.78 16.25
N VAL A 38 9.62 10.79 17.13
CA VAL A 38 8.87 10.77 18.39
C VAL A 38 9.64 11.57 19.43
N VAL A 39 8.99 12.56 20.03
CA VAL A 39 9.55 13.33 21.15
C VAL A 39 9.02 12.78 22.48
N SER A 40 7.73 12.43 22.52
CA SER A 40 7.09 11.72 23.62
C SER A 40 5.92 10.88 23.10
N GLU A 41 5.21 10.16 23.97
CA GLU A 41 4.05 9.32 23.58
C GLU A 41 2.97 10.10 22.80
N GLU A 42 2.82 11.39 23.09
CA GLU A 42 1.79 12.25 22.51
C GLU A 42 2.36 13.43 21.71
N GLU A 43 3.69 13.52 21.55
CA GLU A 43 4.36 14.59 20.81
C GLU A 43 5.27 14.06 19.69
N PHE A 44 5.05 14.58 18.49
CA PHE A 44 5.72 14.15 17.27
C PHE A 44 6.25 15.34 16.48
N LEU A 45 7.44 15.18 15.90
CA LEU A 45 8.01 16.12 14.94
C LEU A 45 7.96 15.51 13.55
N ILE A 46 7.28 16.17 12.62
CA ILE A 46 7.17 15.71 11.24
C ILE A 46 7.83 16.71 10.27
N PRO A 47 8.72 16.23 9.38
CA PRO A 47 9.30 17.07 8.33
C PRO A 47 8.24 17.61 7.35
N SER A 48 8.50 18.81 6.86
CA SER A 48 7.72 19.41 5.79
C SER A 48 8.02 18.74 4.45
N GLN A 49 7.00 18.59 3.62
CA GLN A 49 7.13 18.01 2.28
C GLN A 49 8.10 18.78 1.36
N SER A 50 8.20 20.10 1.54
CA SER A 50 8.83 21.04 0.60
C SER A 50 10.01 21.81 1.18
N SER A 51 10.35 21.59 2.44
CA SER A 51 11.38 22.37 3.15
C SER A 51 11.97 21.54 4.29
N ASP A 52 13.15 21.91 4.77
CA ASP A 52 13.78 21.21 5.91
C ASP A 52 13.17 21.54 7.29
N LYS A 53 12.16 22.41 7.32
CA LYS A 53 11.39 22.73 8.52
C LYS A 53 10.63 21.50 9.03
N LYS A 54 10.63 21.31 10.35
CA LYS A 54 9.83 20.31 11.05
C LYS A 54 8.69 21.00 11.78
N TYR A 55 7.52 20.35 11.83
CA TYR A 55 6.36 20.84 12.54
C TYR A 55 6.08 19.96 13.75
N LYS A 56 5.79 20.57 14.91
CA LYS A 56 5.30 19.84 16.08
C LYS A 56 3.83 19.50 15.91
N VAL A 57 3.49 18.26 16.26
CA VAL A 57 2.13 17.74 16.32
C VAL A 57 1.92 17.06 17.65
N THR A 58 0.85 17.41 18.34
CA THR A 58 0.52 16.89 19.67
C THR A 58 -0.87 16.27 19.69
N ASN A 59 -1.09 15.30 20.59
CA ASN A 59 -2.36 14.59 20.77
C ASN A 59 -2.81 14.48 22.24
N ILE A 60 -2.55 15.51 23.05
CA ILE A 60 -2.86 15.50 24.50
C ILE A 60 -4.37 15.64 24.77
N SER A 61 -5.01 16.62 24.14
CA SER A 61 -6.46 16.91 24.28
C SER A 61 -7.19 16.86 22.93
N GLY A 62 -6.55 16.27 21.94
CA GLY A 62 -6.94 16.30 20.54
C GLY A 62 -5.75 16.62 19.64
N TRP A 63 -5.94 16.39 18.35
CA TRP A 63 -4.88 16.58 17.36
C TRP A 63 -4.62 18.07 17.12
N ASN A 64 -3.41 18.51 17.44
CA ASN A 64 -2.95 19.87 17.22
C ASN A 64 -1.67 19.89 16.39
N CYS A 65 -1.50 20.91 15.54
CA CYS A 65 -0.30 21.07 14.71
C CYS A 65 0.11 22.54 14.60
N GLU A 66 1.41 22.81 14.66
CA GLU A 66 1.98 24.15 14.52
C GLU A 66 1.93 24.71 13.09
N CYS A 67 1.45 23.95 12.11
CA CYS A 67 1.43 24.43 10.73
C CYS A 67 0.30 25.45 10.48
N GLN A 68 0.56 26.38 9.57
CA GLN A 68 -0.40 27.43 9.19
C GLN A 68 -1.75 26.85 8.69
N ASP A 69 -1.74 25.68 8.03
CA ASP A 69 -2.96 25.03 7.55
C ASP A 69 -3.90 24.65 8.69
N PHE A 70 -3.35 24.20 9.81
CA PHE A 70 -4.11 23.88 11.02
C PHE A 70 -4.51 25.16 11.75
N GLN A 71 -3.59 26.10 11.97
CA GLN A 71 -3.90 27.36 12.66
C GLN A 71 -5.03 28.15 12.00
N ASN A 72 -5.14 28.11 10.67
CA ASN A 72 -6.18 28.85 9.96
C ASN A 72 -7.56 28.17 9.95
N ARG A 73 -7.62 26.85 10.17
CA ARG A 73 -8.83 26.04 9.89
C ARG A 73 -9.29 25.20 11.07
N HIS A 74 -8.40 24.92 12.02
CA HIS A 74 -8.62 24.04 13.17
C HIS A 74 -9.17 22.66 12.79
N THR A 75 -8.75 22.15 11.62
CA THR A 75 -9.09 20.83 11.09
C THR A 75 -7.83 20.05 10.78
N ASP A 76 -7.88 18.72 10.81
CA ASP A 76 -6.78 17.83 10.43
C ASP A 76 -6.04 18.30 9.17
N CYS A 77 -4.79 18.70 9.35
CA CYS A 77 -3.90 19.09 8.28
C CYS A 77 -3.18 17.86 7.70
N LYS A 78 -2.41 18.06 6.64
CA LYS A 78 -1.60 16.97 6.04
C LYS A 78 -0.63 16.32 7.05
N HIS A 79 -0.08 17.09 7.98
CA HIS A 79 0.88 16.60 8.98
C HIS A 79 0.19 15.69 10.02
N ILE A 80 -1.01 16.07 10.48
CA ILE A 80 -1.82 15.25 11.37
C ILE A 80 -2.22 13.94 10.67
N HIS A 81 -2.66 14.00 9.41
CA HIS A 81 -2.97 12.79 8.64
C HIS A 81 -1.76 11.86 8.46
N ALA A 82 -0.57 12.42 8.25
CA ALA A 82 0.66 11.66 8.14
C ALA A 82 0.99 10.94 9.46
N ILE A 83 0.95 11.63 10.60
CA ILE A 83 1.21 11.00 11.91
C ILE A 83 0.15 9.95 12.24
N LYS A 84 -1.14 10.23 12.00
CA LYS A 84 -2.21 9.24 12.18
C LYS A 84 -1.95 7.97 11.36
N LEU A 85 -1.48 8.10 10.11
CA LEU A 85 -1.12 6.94 9.30
C LEU A 85 0.11 6.23 9.86
N TRP A 86 1.15 6.98 10.23
CA TRP A 86 2.39 6.43 10.77
C TRP A 86 2.17 5.66 12.08
N ILE A 87 1.34 6.20 13.00
CA ILE A 87 0.93 5.48 14.21
C ILE A 87 0.17 4.22 13.82
N LYS A 88 -0.79 4.28 12.88
CA LYS A 88 -1.52 3.08 12.42
C LYS A 88 -0.62 2.02 11.79
N LEU A 89 0.42 2.43 11.06
CA LEU A 89 1.39 1.51 10.47
C LEU A 89 2.27 0.85 11.53
N ARG A 90 2.62 1.56 12.60
CA ARG A 90 3.40 1.03 13.74
C ARG A 90 2.57 0.25 14.75
N ALA A 91 1.32 0.64 14.94
CA ALA A 91 0.34 -0.02 15.81
C ALA A 91 -0.27 -1.28 15.16
N LYS A 92 0.25 -1.72 14.02
CA LYS A 92 0.17 -3.13 13.63
C LYS A 92 1.42 -3.84 14.17
N PRO A 93 1.47 -4.24 15.46
CA PRO A 93 2.47 -5.19 15.95
C PRO A 93 2.05 -6.57 15.47
N GLU A 94 2.22 -6.80 14.18
CA GLU A 94 1.96 -8.01 13.40
C GLU A 94 1.72 -7.46 11.98
N ILE A 95 2.78 -7.27 11.18
CA ILE A 95 3.21 -8.37 10.34
C ILE A 95 3.02 -9.70 11.10
N GLU A 96 1.75 -10.12 11.25
CA GLU A 96 1.39 -11.49 10.89
C GLU A 96 2.22 -11.65 9.65
N GLU A 97 3.24 -12.51 9.75
CA GLU A 97 3.82 -13.13 8.59
C GLU A 97 2.73 -13.07 7.56
N LEU A 98 2.93 -12.32 6.47
CA LEU A 98 2.06 -12.52 5.35
C LEU A 98 2.33 -14.00 5.08
N GLU A 99 1.48 -14.84 5.66
CA GLU A 99 1.04 -16.11 5.18
C GLU A 99 0.46 -15.67 3.84
N ILE A 100 1.36 -15.36 2.90
CA ILE A 100 1.27 -15.83 1.56
C ILE A 100 0.95 -17.28 1.83
N ASP A 101 -0.34 -17.60 1.81
CA ASP A 101 -0.87 -18.93 1.75
C ASP A 101 -0.22 -19.54 0.51
N THR A 102 1.02 -19.99 0.69
CA THR A 102 1.90 -20.52 -0.34
C THR A 102 1.37 -21.87 -0.83
N ASN A 103 0.28 -22.36 -0.22
CA ASN A 103 -0.23 -23.69 -0.38
C ASN A 103 -1.71 -23.75 -0.82
N GLU A 104 -2.38 -22.63 -1.07
CA GLU A 104 -3.67 -22.71 -1.76
C GLU A 104 -3.44 -22.85 -3.27
N GLU A 105 -3.13 -24.07 -3.69
CA GLU A 105 -3.07 -24.46 -5.10
C GLU A 105 -4.42 -24.13 -5.79
N LYS A 106 -4.47 -23.04 -6.54
CA LYS A 106 -5.68 -22.56 -7.24
C LYS A 106 -5.66 -22.86 -8.73
N CYS A 107 -6.84 -22.90 -9.34
CA CYS A 107 -6.97 -23.05 -10.78
C CYS A 107 -6.46 -21.79 -11.51
N ILE A 108 -5.43 -21.97 -12.35
CA ILE A 108 -4.82 -20.89 -13.16
C ILE A 108 -5.77 -20.22 -14.17
N TYR A 109 -6.98 -20.75 -14.38
CA TYR A 109 -7.95 -20.23 -15.35
C TYR A 109 -9.15 -19.53 -14.73
N CYS A 110 -9.60 -19.96 -13.55
CA CYS A 110 -10.82 -19.45 -12.90
C CYS A 110 -10.63 -19.12 -11.42
N ASN A 111 -9.41 -19.27 -10.90
CA ASN A 111 -9.03 -19.03 -9.52
C ASN A 111 -9.78 -19.85 -8.46
N SER A 112 -10.52 -20.88 -8.87
CA SER A 112 -11.16 -21.83 -7.95
C SER A 112 -10.13 -22.68 -7.20
N ILE A 113 -10.42 -22.95 -5.92
CA ILE A 113 -9.66 -23.83 -5.02
C ILE A 113 -10.04 -25.31 -5.25
N ASN A 114 -11.15 -25.59 -5.95
CA ASN A 114 -11.66 -26.94 -6.19
C ASN A 114 -10.86 -27.68 -7.28
N ILE A 115 -9.61 -27.99 -6.99
CA ILE A 115 -8.72 -28.70 -7.91
C ILE A 115 -8.43 -30.12 -7.41
N VAL A 116 -8.25 -31.05 -8.34
CA VAL A 116 -7.90 -32.45 -8.03
C VAL A 116 -6.73 -32.93 -8.87
N LYS A 117 -5.89 -33.79 -8.29
CA LYS A 117 -4.82 -34.49 -9.00
C LYS A 117 -5.43 -35.42 -10.07
N ASN A 118 -5.01 -35.27 -11.33
CA ASN A 118 -5.54 -36.01 -12.48
C ASN A 118 -4.40 -36.46 -13.41
N GLY A 119 -3.66 -37.48 -12.94
CA GLY A 119 -2.55 -38.10 -13.68
C GLY A 119 -1.26 -37.29 -13.67
N ALA A 120 -0.28 -37.75 -14.45
CA ALA A 120 1.03 -37.13 -14.57
C ALA A 120 1.39 -36.88 -16.04
N ARG A 121 2.14 -35.81 -16.29
CA ARG A 121 2.76 -35.50 -17.59
C ARG A 121 4.21 -35.95 -17.54
N LYS A 122 4.58 -36.95 -18.34
CA LYS A 122 5.99 -37.28 -18.54
C LYS A 122 6.66 -36.16 -19.35
N THR A 123 7.74 -35.61 -18.83
CA THR A 123 8.67 -34.73 -19.57
C THR A 123 10.03 -35.42 -19.65
N ALA A 124 10.96 -34.86 -20.43
CA ALA A 124 12.30 -35.42 -20.57
C ALA A 124 13.11 -35.41 -19.26
N ILE A 125 12.78 -34.49 -18.34
CA ILE A 125 13.53 -34.26 -17.09
C ILE A 125 12.79 -34.87 -15.89
N GLU A 126 11.47 -34.67 -15.82
CA GLU A 126 10.67 -35.11 -14.68
C GLU A 126 9.21 -35.43 -15.05
N ASN A 127 8.51 -36.14 -14.16
CA ASN A 127 7.07 -36.35 -14.26
C ASN A 127 6.33 -35.25 -13.51
N LYS A 128 5.64 -34.37 -14.23
CA LYS A 128 4.89 -33.25 -13.63
C LYS A 128 3.46 -33.67 -13.28
N GLN A 129 3.01 -33.34 -12.07
CA GLN A 129 1.62 -33.58 -11.64
C GLN A 129 0.64 -32.76 -12.51
N ARG A 130 -0.38 -33.42 -13.07
CA ARG A 130 -1.50 -32.73 -13.71
C ARG A 130 -2.65 -32.55 -12.73
N PHE A 131 -3.27 -31.39 -12.76
CA PHE A 131 -4.46 -31.06 -11.99
C PHE A 131 -5.65 -30.85 -12.93
N LYS A 132 -6.86 -31.11 -12.43
CA LYS A 132 -8.13 -30.76 -13.07
C LYS A 132 -8.94 -29.90 -12.10
N CYS A 133 -9.42 -28.76 -12.56
CA CYS A 133 -10.40 -27.97 -11.80
C CYS A 133 -11.79 -28.61 -11.93
N LYS A 134 -12.52 -28.75 -10.82
CA LYS A 134 -13.92 -29.23 -10.83
C LYS A 134 -14.89 -28.19 -11.38
N ASP A 135 -14.62 -26.91 -11.17
CA ASP A 135 -15.55 -25.83 -11.53
C ASP A 135 -15.46 -25.48 -13.03
N CYS A 136 -14.25 -25.32 -13.57
CA CYS A 136 -14.07 -24.99 -15.00
C CYS A 136 -13.69 -26.19 -15.87
N SER A 137 -13.52 -27.38 -15.29
CA SER A 137 -13.14 -28.63 -15.96
C SER A 137 -11.81 -28.63 -16.73
N LYS A 138 -11.05 -27.53 -16.71
CA LYS A 138 -9.75 -27.41 -17.39
C LYS A 138 -8.66 -28.18 -16.65
N ARG A 139 -7.69 -28.69 -17.41
CA ARG A 139 -6.52 -29.42 -16.91
C ARG A 139 -5.26 -28.56 -17.04
N PHE A 140 -4.41 -28.57 -16.04
CA PHE A 140 -3.18 -27.77 -16.01
C PHE A 140 -2.10 -28.42 -15.14
N VAL A 141 -0.90 -27.83 -15.15
CA VAL A 141 0.22 -28.17 -14.28
C VAL A 141 0.55 -26.91 -13.49
N LEU A 142 0.72 -27.03 -12.18
CA LEU A 142 1.24 -25.96 -11.34
C LEU A 142 2.77 -26.02 -11.40
N ASP A 143 3.36 -25.03 -12.05
CA ASP A 143 4.80 -24.91 -12.26
C ASP A 143 5.22 -23.51 -11.74
N PRO A 144 6.25 -23.40 -10.88
CA PRO A 144 6.68 -22.11 -10.33
C PRO A 144 7.00 -21.08 -11.42
N VAL A 145 7.52 -21.54 -12.56
CA VAL A 145 7.83 -20.66 -13.69
C VAL A 145 7.26 -21.21 -14.99
N LYS A 146 6.51 -20.37 -15.71
CA LYS A 146 5.88 -20.74 -16.97
C LYS A 146 6.90 -20.70 -18.12
N ARG A 147 6.76 -21.64 -19.06
CA ARG A 147 7.46 -21.66 -20.36
C ARG A 147 8.98 -21.76 -20.30
N ILE A 148 9.53 -22.36 -19.24
CA ILE A 148 10.97 -22.62 -19.13
C ILE A 148 11.32 -24.04 -19.57
N LYS A 149 12.45 -24.20 -20.27
CA LYS A 149 13.08 -25.50 -20.54
C LYS A 149 14.00 -25.83 -19.37
N GLY A 150 13.59 -26.73 -18.48
CA GLY A 150 14.37 -27.10 -17.29
C GLY A 150 13.49 -27.40 -16.08
N ASN A 151 14.12 -27.69 -14.94
CA ASN A 151 13.44 -27.78 -13.66
C ASN A 151 13.17 -26.35 -13.15
N GLY A 152 11.89 -25.97 -13.07
CA GLY A 152 11.48 -24.62 -12.66
C GLY A 152 11.98 -24.25 -11.27
N LYS A 153 12.07 -25.22 -10.34
CA LYS A 153 12.55 -24.97 -8.97
C LYS A 153 13.99 -24.51 -8.93
N ILE A 154 14.87 -25.12 -9.74
CA ILE A 154 16.29 -24.75 -9.80
C ILE A 154 16.44 -23.34 -10.35
N VAL A 155 15.64 -22.98 -11.37
CA VAL A 155 15.69 -21.64 -11.96
C VAL A 155 15.23 -20.58 -10.96
N THR A 156 14.16 -20.85 -10.20
CA THR A 156 13.70 -19.94 -9.14
C THR A 156 14.77 -19.74 -8.08
N LEU A 157 15.37 -20.83 -7.57
CA LEU A 157 16.43 -20.75 -6.55
C LEU A 157 17.65 -19.95 -7.02
N ALA A 158 17.98 -20.00 -8.32
CA ALA A 158 19.09 -19.23 -8.87
C ALA A 158 18.76 -17.73 -9.07
N MET A 159 17.48 -17.36 -9.17
CA MET A 159 17.06 -15.95 -9.28
C MET A 159 17.03 -15.22 -7.94
N ASP A 160 16.85 -15.95 -6.84
CA ASP A 160 16.77 -15.40 -5.48
C ASP A 160 18.17 -15.16 -4.84
N LEU A 161 19.26 -15.51 -5.54
CA LEU A 161 20.67 -15.29 -5.14
C LEU A 161 21.22 -13.97 -5.72
#